data_AF-A0A432SXM0-F1
#
_entry.id   AF-A0A432SXM0-F1
#
_cell.length_a   1.000
_cell.length_b   1.000
_cell.length_c   1.000
_cell.angle_alpha   90.00
_cell.angle_beta   90.00
_cell.angle_gamma   90.00
#
_symmetry.space_group_name_H-M   'P 1'
#
loop_
_entity.id
_entity.type
_entity.pdbx_description
1 polymer ?
#
loop_
_entity_poly.entity_id
_entity_poly.type
_entity_poly.pdbx_seq_one_letter_code
_entity_poly.pdbx_strand_id
1 'polypeptide(L)'
;MYKLLLKQPFLARDNNEKGRVATALELFYDLIFVVAIAKLATSFHHAISNNDISHGTISYLTMFLMIWWAWTGYTWFASAYGNNSNVFKIATLWQMVGALIIASGVKKGFHGDYTLILIGYIVIRISAIYLWIQAAKSNPLLRMNAYRYALGIFLCQIAWIVWWYASLNPLGIIFLWICEFFVPYYAESSRQLSPYHPKHIEERYGLLAIIVLGETILASINGISALSEHFSIDLLLVNIGTVLTIFGAWWIYFMVEINDKLYEKNSTFLWGYSHYFVFASLAAMGALVGVNIDVLTHHASISLEMSHILFATTMSIYFFSLWVSKGILTDISGFSRYLLLYASIIVYILGYLPHTIFTVGILMTIYIVFRVYVPNKASNRE
;
A
#
# COMPACT_ATOMS: atom_id res chain seq x y z
N MET A 1 32.06 -8.02 22.91
CA MET A 1 31.36 -7.43 21.74
C MET A 1 30.10 -8.24 21.33
N TYR A 2 30.18 -9.56 21.12
CA TYR A 2 29.02 -10.39 20.73
C TYR A 2 27.83 -10.40 21.72
N LYS A 3 28.10 -10.46 23.04
CA LYS A 3 27.04 -10.38 24.09
C LYS A 3 26.32 -9.02 24.15
N LEU A 4 26.96 -7.94 23.70
CA LEU A 4 26.38 -6.58 23.69
C LEU A 4 25.39 -6.39 22.53
N LEU A 5 25.63 -7.02 21.37
CA LEU A 5 24.73 -6.97 20.21
C LEU A 5 23.44 -7.79 20.39
N LEU A 6 23.44 -8.78 21.30
CA LEU A 6 22.28 -9.60 21.64
C LEU A 6 21.31 -8.93 22.63
N LYS A 7 21.74 -7.89 23.36
CA LYS A 7 21.00 -7.28 24.49
C LYS A 7 20.84 -5.76 24.36
N GLN A 8 20.79 -5.21 23.15
CA GLN A 8 20.41 -3.80 23.03
C GLN A 8 18.92 -3.65 23.38
N PRO A 9 18.56 -2.78 24.34
CA PRO A 9 17.18 -2.50 24.66
C PRO A 9 16.45 -1.88 23.47
N PHE A 10 15.17 -2.15 23.35
CA PHE A 10 14.31 -1.54 22.32
C PHE A 10 13.84 -0.18 22.81
N LEU A 11 14.76 0.77 22.91
CA LEU A 11 14.43 2.13 23.33
C LEU A 11 13.63 2.85 22.24
N ALA A 12 12.72 3.72 22.69
CA ALA A 12 12.15 4.76 21.86
C ALA A 12 13.25 5.49 21.09
N ARG A 13 13.13 5.54 19.76
CA ARG A 13 14.02 6.37 18.94
C ARG A 13 13.62 7.84 19.01
N ASP A 14 14.57 8.71 18.69
CA ASP A 14 14.30 10.13 18.51
C ASP A 14 13.47 10.34 17.24
N ASN A 15 12.33 11.01 17.36
CA ASN A 15 11.44 11.32 16.25
C ASN A 15 11.97 12.46 15.37
N ASN A 16 13.02 13.17 15.80
CA ASN A 16 13.69 14.26 15.09
C ASN A 16 15.12 13.89 14.61
N GLU A 17 15.49 12.61 14.60
CA GLU A 17 16.82 12.14 14.18
C GLU A 17 17.18 12.61 12.76
N LYS A 18 18.10 13.58 12.65
CA LYS A 18 18.55 14.13 11.36
C LYS A 18 19.25 13.05 10.52
N GLY A 19 18.84 12.91 9.26
CA GLY A 19 19.47 12.00 8.30
C GLY A 19 19.05 10.54 8.44
N ARG A 20 17.97 10.25 9.18
CA ARG A 20 17.36 8.93 9.20
C ARG A 20 16.85 8.55 7.80
N VAL A 21 17.34 7.43 7.28
CA VAL A 21 16.97 6.84 5.99
C VAL A 21 16.62 5.37 6.13
N ALA A 22 15.89 4.81 5.16
CA ALA A 22 15.55 3.40 5.14
C ALA A 22 16.82 2.52 5.11
N THR A 23 16.88 1.53 6.00
CA THR A 23 18.01 0.60 6.08
C THR A 23 17.92 -0.49 5.00
N ALA A 24 19.05 -1.14 4.68
CA ALA A 24 19.07 -2.28 3.74
C ALA A 24 18.14 -3.43 4.19
N LEU A 25 17.98 -3.65 5.50
CA LEU A 25 17.07 -4.65 6.05
C LEU A 25 15.61 -4.30 5.79
N GLU A 26 15.26 -3.02 5.93
CA GLU A 26 13.93 -2.47 5.65
C GLU A 26 13.61 -2.56 4.14
N LEU A 27 14.56 -2.21 3.26
CA LEU A 27 14.39 -2.40 1.81
C LEU A 27 14.22 -3.88 1.43
N PHE A 28 14.99 -4.78 2.04
CA PHE A 28 14.83 -6.21 1.83
C PHE A 28 13.46 -6.70 2.30
N TYR A 29 12.90 -6.13 3.37
CA TYR A 29 11.57 -6.46 3.85
C TYR A 29 10.50 -6.07 2.83
N ASP A 30 10.59 -4.88 2.25
CA ASP A 30 9.65 -4.41 1.21
C ASP A 30 9.70 -5.30 -0.03
N LEU A 31 10.91 -5.73 -0.43
CA LEU A 31 11.10 -6.61 -1.56
C LEU A 31 10.39 -7.96 -1.37
N ILE A 32 10.36 -8.52 -0.16
CA ILE A 32 9.63 -9.77 0.09
C ILE A 32 8.11 -9.55 -0.01
N PHE A 33 7.61 -8.41 0.47
CA PHE A 33 6.19 -8.08 0.40
C PHE A 33 5.70 -7.80 -1.02
N VAL A 34 6.52 -7.18 -1.88
CA VAL A 34 6.11 -6.95 -3.28
C VAL A 34 5.92 -8.27 -4.03
N VAL A 35 6.64 -9.34 -3.69
CA VAL A 35 6.41 -10.67 -4.30
C VAL A 35 4.98 -11.16 -4.03
N ALA A 36 4.44 -10.92 -2.84
CA ALA A 36 3.05 -11.25 -2.52
C ALA A 36 2.07 -10.35 -3.30
N ILE A 37 2.38 -9.06 -3.43
CA ILE A 37 1.57 -8.09 -4.19
C ILE A 37 1.55 -8.45 -5.68
N ALA A 38 2.69 -8.79 -6.28
CA ALA A 38 2.79 -9.18 -7.69
C ALA A 38 1.96 -10.44 -7.97
N LYS A 39 2.08 -11.49 -7.14
CA LYS A 39 1.22 -12.69 -7.26
C LYS A 39 -0.27 -12.37 -7.15
N LEU A 40 -0.62 -11.40 -6.31
CA LEU A 40 -2.00 -10.97 -6.15
C LEU A 40 -2.46 -10.19 -7.39
N ALA A 41 -1.63 -9.31 -7.94
CA ALA A 41 -1.90 -8.60 -9.19
C ALA A 41 -2.08 -9.56 -10.37
N THR A 42 -1.25 -10.60 -10.48
CA THR A 42 -1.43 -11.68 -11.48
C THR A 42 -2.77 -12.41 -11.29
N SER A 43 -3.14 -12.73 -10.05
CA SER A 43 -4.42 -13.40 -9.78
C SER A 43 -5.61 -12.50 -10.12
N PHE A 44 -5.50 -11.20 -9.84
CA PHE A 44 -6.48 -10.18 -10.19
C PHE A 44 -6.61 -10.00 -11.71
N HIS A 45 -5.49 -9.87 -12.43
CA HIS A 45 -5.45 -9.84 -13.89
C HIS A 45 -6.20 -11.03 -14.48
N HIS A 46 -5.87 -12.26 -14.07
CA HIS A 46 -6.57 -13.46 -14.56
C HIS A 46 -8.08 -13.44 -14.28
N ALA A 47 -8.51 -13.01 -13.09
CA ALA A 47 -9.93 -12.94 -12.77
C ALA A 47 -10.67 -11.94 -13.66
N ILE A 48 -10.10 -10.74 -13.85
CA ILE A 48 -10.70 -9.71 -14.69
C ILE A 48 -10.70 -10.10 -16.17
N SER A 49 -9.61 -10.66 -16.71
CA SER A 49 -9.56 -11.15 -18.10
C SER A 49 -10.61 -12.23 -18.37
N ASN A 50 -10.95 -13.05 -17.37
CA ASN A 50 -12.00 -14.08 -17.45
C ASN A 50 -13.41 -13.56 -17.11
N ASN A 51 -13.60 -12.24 -17.07
CA ASN A 51 -14.87 -11.58 -16.77
C ASN A 51 -15.45 -11.92 -15.37
N ASP A 52 -14.61 -12.37 -14.45
CA ASP A 52 -14.96 -12.60 -13.04
C ASP A 52 -14.72 -11.35 -12.20
N ILE A 53 -15.41 -10.26 -12.55
CA ILE A 53 -15.13 -8.92 -12.03
C ILE A 53 -15.46 -8.84 -10.53
N SER A 54 -16.66 -9.28 -10.14
CA SER A 54 -17.13 -9.11 -8.76
C SER A 54 -16.29 -9.89 -7.75
N HIS A 55 -16.05 -11.18 -7.99
CA HIS A 55 -15.19 -11.97 -7.12
C HIS A 55 -13.73 -11.54 -7.25
N GLY A 56 -13.24 -11.25 -8.46
CA GLY A 56 -11.90 -10.74 -8.69
C GLY A 56 -11.58 -9.48 -7.87
N THR A 57 -12.47 -8.49 -7.88
CA THR A 57 -12.30 -7.23 -7.12
C THR A 57 -12.38 -7.46 -5.61
N ILE A 58 -13.36 -8.23 -5.11
CA ILE A 58 -13.52 -8.49 -3.67
C ILE A 58 -12.32 -9.26 -3.12
N SER A 59 -11.91 -10.32 -3.81
CA SER A 59 -10.74 -11.13 -3.44
C SER A 59 -9.46 -10.32 -3.50
N TYR A 60 -9.27 -9.49 -4.54
CA TYR A 60 -8.14 -8.58 -4.65
C TYR A 60 -8.05 -7.62 -3.46
N LEU A 61 -9.12 -6.86 -3.18
CA LEU A 61 -9.12 -5.87 -2.10
C LEU A 61 -8.88 -6.51 -0.74
N THR A 62 -9.54 -7.63 -0.47
CA THR A 62 -9.40 -8.38 0.79
C THR A 62 -7.98 -8.90 0.98
N MET A 63 -7.40 -9.54 -0.04
CA MET A 63 -6.06 -10.09 0.03
C MET A 63 -4.98 -9.01 0.05
N PHE A 64 -5.19 -7.91 -0.68
CA PHE A 64 -4.28 -6.77 -0.65
C PHE A 64 -4.26 -6.17 0.76
N LEU A 65 -5.43 -6.07 1.41
CA LEU A 65 -5.53 -5.57 2.78
C LEU A 65 -4.80 -6.48 3.76
N MET A 66 -4.90 -7.80 3.60
CA MET A 66 -4.12 -8.77 4.39
C MET A 66 -2.60 -8.56 4.22
N ILE A 67 -2.12 -8.41 2.98
CA ILE A 67 -0.69 -8.23 2.72
C ILE A 67 -0.21 -6.88 3.26
N TRP A 68 -0.94 -5.81 2.94
CA TRP A 68 -0.60 -4.44 3.33
C TRP A 68 -0.62 -4.25 4.84
N TRP A 69 -1.59 -4.84 5.56
CA TRP A 69 -1.68 -4.69 7.00
C TRP A 69 -0.48 -5.33 7.73
N ALA A 70 -0.05 -6.50 7.27
CA ALA A 70 1.14 -7.17 7.79
C ALA A 70 2.42 -6.35 7.54
N TRP A 71 2.54 -5.70 6.39
CA TRP A 71 3.64 -4.78 6.10
C TRP A 71 3.61 -3.52 6.99
N THR A 72 2.43 -2.91 7.11
CA THR A 72 2.20 -1.69 7.90
C THR A 72 2.61 -1.90 9.35
N GLY A 73 2.22 -3.01 9.99
CA GLY A 73 2.59 -3.32 11.37
C GLY A 73 4.10 -3.29 11.62
N TYR A 74 4.89 -3.87 10.71
CA TYR A 74 6.35 -3.84 10.78
C TYR A 74 6.91 -2.42 10.57
N THR A 75 6.49 -1.74 9.51
CA THR A 75 7.04 -0.42 9.13
C THR A 75 6.87 0.60 10.25
N TRP A 76 5.71 0.63 10.91
CA TRP A 76 5.47 1.53 12.05
C TRP A 76 6.29 1.14 13.28
N PHE A 77 6.39 -0.15 13.60
CA PHE A 77 7.23 -0.62 14.71
C PHE A 77 8.72 -0.29 14.49
N ALA A 78 9.25 -0.58 13.29
CA ALA A 78 10.63 -0.30 12.92
C ALA A 78 10.94 1.20 12.98
N SER A 79 9.97 2.05 12.58
CA SER A 79 10.10 3.49 12.73
C SER A 79 10.28 3.90 14.20
N ALA A 80 9.42 3.42 15.10
CA ALA A 80 9.44 3.82 16.50
C ALA A 80 10.57 3.18 17.34
N TYR A 81 10.90 1.91 17.08
CA TYR A 81 11.76 1.10 17.98
C TYR A 81 12.84 0.28 17.27
N GLY A 82 12.92 0.33 15.92
CA GLY A 82 13.92 -0.43 15.17
C GLY A 82 15.33 -0.10 15.64
N ASN A 83 16.20 -1.11 15.76
CA ASN A 83 17.57 -0.93 16.22
C ASN A 83 18.53 -1.89 15.49
N ASN A 84 19.84 -1.73 15.68
CA ASN A 84 20.85 -2.56 15.03
C ASN A 84 21.11 -3.90 15.74
N SER A 85 20.26 -4.29 16.70
CA SER A 85 20.43 -5.50 17.49
C SER A 85 20.23 -6.77 16.65
N ASN A 86 20.91 -7.85 17.03
CA ASN A 86 20.71 -9.14 16.38
C ASN A 86 19.29 -9.68 16.62
N VAL A 87 18.68 -9.36 17.77
CA VAL A 87 17.31 -9.74 18.09
C VAL A 87 16.33 -9.11 17.11
N PHE A 88 16.47 -7.81 16.82
CA PHE A 88 15.64 -7.13 15.83
C PHE A 88 15.82 -7.73 14.44
N LYS A 89 17.08 -7.93 14.00
CA LYS A 89 17.37 -8.55 12.69
C LYS A 89 16.75 -9.94 12.54
N ILE A 90 16.92 -10.81 13.54
CA ILE A 90 16.34 -12.17 13.52
C ILE A 90 14.82 -12.12 13.53
N ALA A 91 14.21 -11.23 14.34
CA ALA A 91 12.77 -11.04 14.37
C ALA A 91 12.22 -10.53 13.03
N THR A 92 12.93 -9.62 12.35
CA THR A 92 12.59 -9.15 11.00
C THR A 92 12.68 -10.28 9.97
N LEU A 93 13.78 -11.06 9.99
CA LEU A 93 13.92 -12.23 9.10
C LEU A 93 12.82 -13.27 9.35
N TRP A 94 12.41 -13.47 10.60
CA TRP A 94 11.27 -14.33 10.95
C TRP A 94 9.95 -13.82 10.37
N GLN A 95 9.71 -12.51 10.40
CA GLN A 95 8.54 -11.92 9.75
C GLN A 95 8.59 -12.09 8.22
N MET A 96 9.75 -11.99 7.59
CA MET A 96 9.91 -12.26 6.16
C MET A 96 9.56 -13.71 5.80
N VAL A 97 9.88 -14.69 6.66
CA VAL A 97 9.42 -16.09 6.46
C VAL A 97 7.89 -16.15 6.44
N GLY A 98 7.22 -15.48 7.37
CA GLY A 98 5.76 -15.40 7.38
C GLY A 98 5.19 -14.70 6.15
N ALA A 99 5.85 -13.65 5.65
CA ALA A 99 5.47 -12.97 4.42
C ALA A 99 5.61 -13.86 3.17
N LEU A 100 6.66 -14.69 3.11
CA LEU A 100 6.82 -15.70 2.05
C LEU A 100 5.72 -16.77 2.11
N ILE A 101 5.31 -17.20 3.30
CA ILE A 101 4.17 -18.11 3.48
C ILE A 101 2.89 -17.44 2.96
N ILE A 102 2.64 -16.17 3.30
CA ILE A 102 1.51 -15.39 2.76
C ILE A 102 1.57 -15.37 1.23
N ALA A 103 2.73 -15.06 0.65
CA ALA A 103 2.94 -15.03 -0.80
C ALA A 103 2.67 -16.40 -1.46
N SER A 104 2.98 -17.50 -0.78
CA SER A 104 2.68 -18.86 -1.26
C SER A 104 1.17 -19.16 -1.24
N GLY A 105 0.43 -18.55 -0.31
CA GLY A 105 -1.01 -18.72 -0.13
C GLY A 105 -1.88 -17.88 -1.04
N VAL A 106 -1.34 -16.86 -1.72
CA VAL A 106 -2.14 -15.86 -2.47
C VAL A 106 -3.14 -16.49 -3.42
N LYS A 107 -2.72 -17.42 -4.28
CA LYS A 107 -3.61 -18.06 -5.28
C LYS A 107 -4.77 -18.82 -4.62
N LYS A 108 -4.52 -19.50 -3.50
CA LYS A 108 -5.55 -20.24 -2.75
C LYS A 108 -6.47 -19.28 -1.99
N GLY A 109 -5.91 -18.27 -1.33
CA GLY A 109 -6.66 -17.23 -0.62
C GLY A 109 -7.55 -16.41 -1.55
N PHE A 110 -7.13 -16.21 -2.80
CA PHE A 110 -7.96 -15.57 -3.83
C PHE A 110 -9.26 -16.34 -4.11
N HIS A 111 -9.29 -17.65 -3.86
CA HIS A 111 -10.46 -18.53 -4.00
C HIS A 111 -11.07 -18.93 -2.64
N GLY A 112 -10.75 -18.19 -1.57
CA GLY A 112 -11.34 -18.37 -0.24
C GLY A 112 -10.60 -19.31 0.71
N ASP A 113 -9.52 -19.99 0.30
CA ASP A 113 -8.69 -20.77 1.22
C ASP A 113 -7.59 -19.90 1.85
N TYR A 114 -7.91 -19.34 3.03
CA TYR A 114 -7.01 -18.45 3.78
C TYR A 114 -6.01 -19.19 4.67
N THR A 115 -5.93 -20.52 4.63
CA THR A 115 -5.11 -21.31 5.57
C THR A 115 -3.64 -20.88 5.59
N LEU A 116 -3.00 -20.77 4.42
CA LEU A 116 -1.60 -20.34 4.33
C LEU A 116 -1.43 -18.86 4.72
N ILE A 117 -2.42 -18.01 4.42
CA ILE A 117 -2.39 -16.59 4.83
C ILE A 117 -2.40 -16.48 6.36
N LEU A 118 -3.27 -17.24 7.03
CA LEU A 118 -3.37 -17.27 8.49
C LEU A 118 -2.11 -17.85 9.14
N ILE A 119 -1.52 -18.91 8.59
CA ILE A 119 -0.25 -19.45 9.08
C ILE A 119 0.85 -18.40 8.97
N GLY A 120 0.98 -17.73 7.83
CA GLY A 120 1.96 -16.65 7.65
C GLY A 120 1.72 -15.48 8.61
N TYR A 121 0.46 -15.11 8.85
CA TYR A 121 0.07 -14.11 9.85
C TYR A 121 0.51 -14.50 11.27
N ILE A 122 0.29 -15.75 11.68
CA ILE A 122 0.72 -16.26 12.98
C ILE A 122 2.25 -16.12 13.11
N VAL A 123 3.00 -16.54 12.09
CA VAL A 123 4.47 -16.44 12.07
C VAL A 123 4.92 -14.99 12.24
N ILE A 124 4.34 -14.05 11.48
CA ILE A 124 4.65 -12.61 11.60
C ILE A 124 4.30 -12.10 12.99
N ARG A 125 3.11 -12.42 13.49
CA ARG A 125 2.57 -11.86 14.74
C ARG A 125 3.27 -12.39 15.98
N ILE A 126 3.77 -13.62 15.99
CA ILE A 126 4.62 -14.12 17.08
C ILE A 126 5.82 -13.18 17.26
N SER A 127 6.49 -12.82 16.17
CA SER A 127 7.59 -11.86 16.20
C SER A 127 7.12 -10.46 16.60
N ALA A 128 6.04 -9.96 16.01
CA ALA A 128 5.54 -8.62 16.31
C ALA A 128 5.15 -8.46 17.80
N ILE A 129 4.41 -9.43 18.36
CA ILE A 129 4.02 -9.45 19.78
C ILE A 129 5.26 -9.49 20.67
N TYR A 130 6.23 -10.35 20.33
CA TYR A 130 7.50 -10.41 21.06
C TYR A 130 8.21 -9.04 21.07
N LEU A 131 8.35 -8.40 19.91
CA LEU A 131 8.99 -7.10 19.77
C LEU A 131 8.25 -5.99 20.55
N TRP A 132 6.91 -5.98 20.54
CA TRP A 132 6.10 -5.06 21.33
C TRP A 132 6.26 -5.28 22.84
N ILE A 133 6.31 -6.53 23.31
CA ILE A 133 6.58 -6.84 24.73
C ILE A 133 7.98 -6.35 25.12
N GLN A 134 8.98 -6.50 24.25
CA GLN A 134 10.33 -6.03 24.52
C GLN A 134 10.39 -4.49 24.56
N ALA A 135 9.70 -3.79 23.66
CA ALA A 135 9.55 -2.34 23.71
C ALA A 135 8.87 -1.87 25.01
N ALA A 136 7.84 -2.60 25.49
CA ALA A 136 7.14 -2.30 26.74
C ALA A 136 8.04 -2.43 27.99
N LYS A 137 8.95 -3.42 27.99
CA LYS A 137 9.94 -3.61 29.06
C LYS A 137 10.99 -2.49 29.04
N SER A 138 11.46 -2.09 27.86
CA SER A 138 12.51 -1.09 27.68
C SER A 138 12.06 0.35 27.89
N ASN A 139 10.77 0.67 27.74
CA ASN A 139 10.28 2.05 27.82
C ASN A 139 9.12 2.19 28.83
N PRO A 140 9.39 2.56 30.11
CA PRO A 140 8.34 2.71 31.12
C PRO A 140 7.24 3.71 30.75
N LEU A 141 7.59 4.83 30.10
CA LEU A 141 6.64 5.87 29.69
C LEU A 141 5.66 5.42 28.59
N LEU A 142 6.12 4.57 27.67
CA LEU A 142 5.37 4.07 26.51
C LEU A 142 4.87 2.64 26.68
N ARG A 143 5.06 2.07 27.87
CA ARG A 143 4.76 0.67 28.20
C ARG A 143 3.31 0.30 27.94
N MET A 144 2.39 1.23 28.22
CA MET A 144 0.96 1.02 28.02
C MET A 144 0.63 0.86 26.53
N ASN A 145 1.17 1.71 25.64
CA ASN A 145 0.94 1.62 24.18
C ASN A 145 1.43 0.27 23.68
N ALA A 146 2.66 -0.08 24.04
CA ALA A 146 3.30 -1.31 23.59
C ALA A 146 2.54 -2.56 24.06
N TYR A 147 2.03 -2.60 25.29
CA TYR A 147 1.18 -3.70 25.75
C TYR A 147 -0.19 -3.73 25.07
N ARG A 148 -0.79 -2.57 24.78
CA ARG A 148 -2.05 -2.50 24.01
C ARG A 148 -1.88 -3.05 22.60
N TYR A 149 -0.77 -2.75 21.93
CA TYR A 149 -0.44 -3.37 20.64
C TYR A 149 -0.26 -4.87 20.77
N ALA A 150 0.59 -5.33 21.70
CA ALA A 150 0.83 -6.77 21.90
C ALA A 150 -0.46 -7.54 22.17
N LEU A 151 -1.30 -7.05 23.09
CA LEU A 151 -2.57 -7.67 23.44
C LEU A 151 -3.58 -7.59 22.30
N GLY A 152 -3.72 -6.43 21.65
CA GLY A 152 -4.65 -6.26 20.53
C GLY A 152 -4.31 -7.17 19.35
N ILE A 153 -3.04 -7.22 18.94
CA ILE A 153 -2.56 -8.13 17.89
C ILE A 153 -2.81 -9.59 18.25
N PHE A 154 -2.57 -9.97 19.51
CA PHE A 154 -2.84 -11.32 20.02
C PHE A 154 -4.33 -11.67 19.94
N LEU A 155 -5.21 -10.81 20.48
CA LEU A 155 -6.66 -11.04 20.49
C LEU A 155 -7.23 -11.09 19.07
N CYS A 156 -6.81 -10.18 18.18
CA CYS A 156 -7.19 -10.23 16.77
C CYS A 156 -6.72 -11.53 16.11
N GLN A 157 -5.50 -11.99 16.39
CA GLN A 157 -5.02 -13.26 15.83
C GLN A 157 -5.85 -14.47 16.30
N ILE A 158 -6.24 -14.50 17.58
CA ILE A 158 -7.16 -15.53 18.09
C ILE A 158 -8.51 -15.43 17.38
N ALA A 159 -9.05 -14.23 17.21
CA ALA A 159 -10.31 -14.00 16.52
C ALA A 159 -10.28 -14.46 15.06
N TRP A 160 -9.18 -14.23 14.33
CA TRP A 160 -8.97 -14.75 12.97
C TRP A 160 -8.94 -16.27 12.91
N ILE A 161 -8.25 -16.92 13.86
CA ILE A 161 -8.19 -18.39 13.94
C ILE A 161 -9.58 -18.95 14.20
N VAL A 162 -10.29 -18.40 15.19
CA VAL A 162 -11.66 -18.83 15.53
C VAL A 162 -12.59 -18.63 14.35
N TRP A 163 -12.55 -17.47 13.69
CA TRP A 163 -13.38 -17.19 12.52
C TRP A 163 -13.19 -18.20 11.39
N TRP A 164 -11.94 -18.53 11.08
CA TRP A 164 -11.61 -19.48 10.02
C TRP A 164 -12.01 -20.93 10.36
N TYR A 165 -11.56 -21.43 11.52
CA TYR A 165 -11.75 -22.84 11.88
C TYR A 165 -13.15 -23.17 12.38
N ALA A 166 -13.88 -22.20 12.95
CA ALA A 166 -15.29 -22.37 13.26
C ALA A 166 -16.20 -22.08 12.05
N SER A 167 -15.62 -21.81 10.86
CA SER A 167 -16.32 -21.51 9.61
C SER A 167 -17.43 -20.49 9.82
N LEU A 168 -17.11 -19.41 10.53
CA LEU A 168 -18.06 -18.35 10.85
C LEU A 168 -18.48 -17.59 9.58
N ASN A 169 -19.55 -16.81 9.71
CA ASN A 169 -20.11 -16.02 8.62
C ASN A 169 -18.99 -15.25 7.85
N PRO A 170 -18.94 -15.32 6.51
CA PRO A 170 -17.98 -14.56 5.70
C PRO A 170 -17.97 -13.05 6.00
N LEU A 171 -19.12 -12.46 6.36
CA LEU A 171 -19.23 -11.05 6.78
C LEU A 171 -18.48 -10.76 8.08
N GLY A 172 -18.15 -11.77 8.88
CA GLY A 172 -17.29 -11.65 10.06
C GLY A 172 -15.92 -11.05 9.74
N ILE A 173 -15.45 -11.18 8.50
CA ILE A 173 -14.21 -10.55 8.03
C ILE A 173 -14.22 -9.03 8.22
N ILE A 174 -15.38 -8.38 8.02
CA ILE A 174 -15.55 -6.92 8.16
C ILE A 174 -15.37 -6.54 9.63
N PHE A 175 -15.98 -7.28 10.55
CA PHE A 175 -15.85 -7.05 11.99
C PHE A 175 -14.40 -7.22 12.46
N LEU A 176 -13.71 -8.25 11.97
CA LEU A 176 -12.31 -8.48 12.28
C LEU A 176 -11.43 -7.32 11.79
N TRP A 177 -11.66 -6.81 10.59
CA TRP A 177 -10.97 -5.63 10.09
C TRP A 177 -11.24 -4.37 10.92
N ILE A 178 -12.48 -4.15 11.35
CA ILE A 178 -12.80 -3.05 12.27
C ILE A 178 -11.97 -3.17 13.55
N CYS A 179 -11.85 -4.38 14.11
CA CYS A 179 -11.00 -4.63 15.28
C CYS A 179 -9.51 -4.36 14.98
N GLU A 180 -9.00 -4.82 13.84
CA GLU A 180 -7.62 -4.59 13.41
C GLU A 180 -7.30 -3.08 13.34
N PHE A 181 -8.12 -2.29 12.65
CA PHE A 181 -7.94 -0.84 12.58
C PHE A 181 -8.14 -0.14 13.92
N PHE A 182 -9.01 -0.65 14.78
CA PHE A 182 -9.23 -0.10 16.11
C PHE A 182 -8.02 -0.28 17.04
N VAL A 183 -7.28 -1.39 16.92
CA VAL A 183 -6.15 -1.70 17.82
C VAL A 183 -5.09 -0.60 17.84
N PRO A 184 -4.50 -0.14 16.72
CA PRO A 184 -3.54 0.96 16.73
C PRO A 184 -4.15 2.28 17.23
N TYR A 185 -5.37 2.61 16.82
CA TYR A 185 -6.04 3.84 17.26
C TYR A 185 -6.21 3.89 18.79
N TYR A 186 -6.60 2.77 19.38
CA TYR A 186 -6.71 2.59 20.83
C TYR A 186 -5.34 2.52 21.51
N ALA A 187 -4.35 1.84 20.94
CA ALA A 187 -3.01 1.75 21.49
C ALA A 187 -2.38 3.15 21.64
N GLU A 188 -2.55 4.01 20.64
CA GLU A 188 -2.10 5.41 20.61
C GLU A 188 -3.05 6.39 21.34
N SER A 189 -4.01 5.91 22.15
CA SER A 189 -4.87 6.79 22.97
C SER A 189 -4.29 7.13 24.34
N SER A 190 -3.08 6.68 24.64
CA SER A 190 -2.42 6.98 25.90
C SER A 190 -1.91 8.44 25.95
N ARG A 191 -1.23 8.80 27.04
CA ARG A 191 -0.68 10.15 27.26
C ARG A 191 0.37 10.59 26.22
N GLN A 192 1.03 9.65 25.54
CA GLN A 192 2.10 9.94 24.58
C GLN A 192 1.97 9.03 23.36
N LEU A 193 2.15 9.60 22.17
CA LEU A 193 2.24 8.84 20.92
C LEU A 193 3.55 8.05 20.87
N SER A 194 3.52 6.90 20.21
CA SER A 194 4.76 6.20 19.88
C SER A 194 5.69 7.10 19.06
N PRO A 195 7.01 7.07 19.32
CA PRO A 195 7.97 8.01 18.77
C PRO A 195 8.46 7.56 17.39
N TYR A 196 7.52 7.32 16.47
CA TYR A 196 7.88 7.09 15.07
C TYR A 196 8.44 8.38 14.46
N HIS A 197 9.29 8.22 13.45
CA HIS A 197 9.85 9.35 12.72
C HIS A 197 9.03 9.61 11.45
N PRO A 198 8.34 10.77 11.32
CA PRO A 198 7.51 11.10 10.16
C PRO A 198 8.17 10.92 8.80
N LYS A 199 9.34 11.56 8.60
CA LYS A 199 10.08 11.49 7.33
C LYS A 199 10.47 10.07 6.93
N HIS A 200 10.87 9.26 7.90
CA HIS A 200 11.18 7.85 7.65
C HIS A 200 9.92 7.05 7.25
N ILE A 201 8.77 7.32 7.85
CA ILE A 201 7.51 6.69 7.45
C ILE A 201 7.12 7.12 6.02
N GLU A 202 7.19 8.41 5.72
CA GLU A 202 6.92 8.93 4.37
C GLU A 202 7.86 8.31 3.33
N GLU A 203 9.15 8.21 3.63
CA GLU A 203 10.16 7.55 2.80
C GLU A 203 9.82 6.08 2.55
N ARG A 204 9.50 5.31 3.60
CA ARG A 204 9.15 3.88 3.49
C ARG A 204 7.89 3.67 2.64
N TYR A 205 6.89 4.53 2.80
CA TYR A 205 5.67 4.49 1.98
C TYR A 205 5.96 4.85 0.52
N GLY A 206 6.82 5.85 0.28
CA GLY A 206 7.27 6.19 -1.07
C GLY A 206 8.07 5.08 -1.75
N LEU A 207 8.97 4.42 -1.02
CA LEU A 207 9.72 3.27 -1.53
C LEU A 207 8.79 2.11 -1.89
N LEU A 208 7.77 1.82 -1.07
CA LEU A 208 6.75 0.85 -1.41
C LEU A 208 5.96 1.26 -2.66
N ALA A 209 5.58 2.54 -2.80
CA ALA A 209 4.91 3.04 -4.01
C ALA A 209 5.76 2.79 -5.27
N ILE A 210 7.07 3.07 -5.23
CA ILE A 210 8.01 2.82 -6.33
C ILE A 210 8.07 1.33 -6.67
N ILE A 211 8.22 0.48 -5.66
CA ILE A 211 8.36 -0.96 -5.86
C ILE A 211 7.07 -1.56 -6.45
N VAL A 212 5.89 -1.12 -5.98
CA VAL A 212 4.59 -1.56 -6.50
C VAL A 212 4.37 -1.12 -7.95
N LEU A 213 4.86 0.06 -8.35
CA LEU A 213 4.85 0.50 -9.75
C LEU A 213 5.59 -0.46 -10.70
N GLY A 214 6.50 -1.28 -10.17
CA GLY A 214 7.22 -2.31 -10.95
C GLY A 214 6.30 -3.26 -11.72
N GLU A 215 5.11 -3.57 -11.20
CA GLU A 215 4.15 -4.43 -11.89
C GLU A 215 3.58 -3.77 -13.15
N THR A 216 3.42 -2.44 -13.14
CA THR A 216 2.96 -1.71 -14.33
C THR A 216 4.08 -1.61 -15.37
N ILE A 217 5.34 -1.54 -14.94
CA ILE A 217 6.49 -1.62 -15.85
C ILE A 217 6.50 -2.97 -16.58
N LEU A 218 6.28 -4.07 -15.86
CA LEU A 218 6.17 -5.40 -16.49
C LEU A 218 5.01 -5.48 -17.49
N ALA A 219 3.84 -4.93 -17.15
CA ALA A 219 2.71 -4.84 -18.06
C ALA A 219 3.04 -4.03 -19.33
N SER A 220 3.79 -2.93 -19.19
CA SER A 220 4.26 -2.13 -20.34
C SER A 220 5.22 -2.91 -21.24
N ILE A 221 6.13 -3.71 -20.66
CA ILE A 221 7.06 -4.54 -21.44
C ILE A 221 6.26 -5.59 -22.24
N ASN A 222 5.31 -6.26 -21.60
CA ASN A 222 4.43 -7.23 -22.28
C ASN A 222 3.64 -6.56 -23.40
N GLY A 223 3.15 -5.34 -23.19
CA GLY A 223 2.48 -4.55 -24.23
C GLY A 223 3.37 -4.21 -25.42
N ILE A 224 4.65 -3.91 -25.20
CA ILE A 224 5.63 -3.64 -26.26
C ILE A 224 5.92 -4.94 -27.03
N SER A 225 6.08 -6.07 -26.34
CA SER A 225 6.23 -7.38 -26.96
C SER A 225 5.05 -7.71 -27.86
N ALA A 226 3.81 -7.55 -27.36
CA ALA A 226 2.59 -7.74 -28.15
C ALA A 226 2.54 -6.83 -29.39
N LEU A 227 2.93 -5.55 -29.25
CA LEU A 227 3.00 -4.62 -30.38
C LEU A 227 4.03 -5.04 -31.43
N SER A 228 5.13 -5.66 -31.02
CA SER A 228 6.18 -6.15 -31.93
C SER A 228 5.75 -7.37 -32.73
N GLU A 229 4.90 -8.22 -32.16
CA GLU A 229 4.33 -9.39 -32.85
C GLU A 229 3.19 -8.96 -33.78
N HIS A 230 2.33 -8.04 -33.32
CA HIS A 230 1.16 -7.56 -34.03
C HIS A 230 0.98 -6.05 -33.87
N PHE A 231 1.34 -5.29 -34.91
CA PHE A 231 1.15 -3.85 -34.88
C PHE A 231 -0.33 -3.46 -34.89
N SER A 232 -0.74 -2.68 -33.90
CA SER A 232 -2.05 -2.03 -33.82
C SER A 232 -1.89 -0.63 -33.24
N ILE A 233 -2.64 0.34 -33.80
CA ILE A 233 -2.69 1.70 -33.27
C ILE A 233 -3.23 1.70 -31.83
N ASP A 234 -4.19 0.83 -31.53
CA ASP A 234 -4.75 0.71 -30.18
C ASP A 234 -3.71 0.21 -29.18
N LEU A 235 -2.94 -0.82 -29.54
CA LEU A 235 -1.84 -1.32 -28.73
C LEU A 235 -0.76 -0.25 -28.53
N LEU A 236 -0.42 0.51 -29.58
CA LEU A 236 0.53 1.61 -29.47
C LEU A 236 0.04 2.68 -28.47
N LEU A 237 -1.23 3.08 -28.54
CA LEU A 237 -1.82 4.07 -27.64
C LEU A 237 -1.89 3.56 -26.20
N VAL A 238 -2.23 2.29 -25.98
CA VAL A 238 -2.18 1.66 -24.65
C VAL A 238 -0.76 1.69 -24.08
N ASN A 239 0.26 1.37 -24.87
CA ASN A 239 1.65 1.41 -24.42
C ASN A 239 2.11 2.83 -24.09
N ILE A 240 1.84 3.82 -24.95
CA ILE A 240 2.18 5.23 -24.68
C ILE A 240 1.45 5.70 -23.42
N GLY A 241 0.15 5.43 -23.30
CA GLY A 241 -0.64 5.76 -22.12
C GLY A 241 -0.11 5.10 -20.85
N THR A 242 0.32 3.85 -20.93
CA THR A 242 0.93 3.12 -19.81
C THR A 242 2.20 3.81 -19.35
N VAL A 243 3.10 4.19 -20.25
CA VAL A 243 4.33 4.92 -19.90
C VAL A 243 4.01 6.27 -19.25
N LEU A 244 3.07 7.03 -19.81
CA LEU A 244 2.63 8.31 -19.25
C LEU A 244 1.99 8.15 -17.87
N THR A 245 1.20 7.11 -17.65
CA THR A 245 0.55 6.85 -16.36
C THR A 245 1.53 6.34 -15.30
N ILE A 246 2.53 5.53 -15.65
CA ILE A 246 3.61 5.12 -14.74
C ILE A 246 4.38 6.35 -14.25
N PHE A 247 4.91 7.16 -15.17
CA PHE A 247 5.68 8.36 -14.80
C PHE A 247 4.80 9.40 -14.13
N GLY A 248 3.55 9.52 -14.58
CA GLY A 248 2.58 10.42 -13.99
C GLY A 248 2.27 10.05 -12.54
N ALA A 249 2.02 8.76 -12.27
CA ALA A 249 1.68 8.26 -10.94
C ALA A 249 2.85 8.50 -9.99
N TRP A 250 4.07 8.12 -10.40
CA TRP A 250 5.29 8.39 -9.64
C TRP A 250 5.44 9.89 -9.34
N TRP A 251 5.39 10.75 -10.35
CA TRP A 251 5.63 12.18 -10.19
C TRP A 251 4.59 12.81 -9.25
N ILE A 252 3.30 12.54 -9.48
CA ILE A 252 2.21 13.10 -8.66
C ILE A 252 2.31 12.61 -7.21
N TYR A 253 2.71 11.36 -6.97
CA TYR A 253 2.94 10.85 -5.63
C TYR A 253 4.03 11.66 -4.91
N PHE A 254 5.17 11.94 -5.55
CA PHE A 254 6.31 12.61 -4.91
C PHE A 254 6.26 14.15 -4.94
N MET A 255 5.23 14.77 -5.54
CA MET A 255 5.11 16.23 -5.63
C MET A 255 4.96 16.97 -4.30
N VAL A 256 4.36 16.33 -3.29
CA VAL A 256 3.97 17.00 -2.03
C VAL A 256 4.40 16.15 -0.85
N GLU A 257 5.26 16.73 0.00
CA GLU A 257 5.67 16.18 1.30
C GLU A 257 4.67 16.58 2.39
N ILE A 258 4.45 15.72 3.41
CA ILE A 258 3.44 15.96 4.47
C ILE A 258 4.03 15.96 5.90
N ASN A 259 5.36 15.96 6.00
CA ASN A 259 6.14 15.68 7.21
C ASN A 259 5.61 16.30 8.52
N ASP A 260 5.19 17.57 8.50
CA ASP A 260 4.79 18.28 9.72
C ASP A 260 3.43 17.85 10.27
N LYS A 261 2.52 17.36 9.42
CA LYS A 261 1.18 16.92 9.87
C LYS A 261 1.18 15.51 10.45
N LEU A 262 2.24 14.73 10.22
CA LEU A 262 2.39 13.38 10.76
C LEU A 262 2.78 13.35 12.24
N TYR A 263 3.00 14.50 12.89
CA TYR A 263 3.11 14.56 14.36
C TYR A 263 1.73 14.55 15.05
N GLU A 264 0.65 14.81 14.30
CA GLU A 264 -0.71 14.81 14.82
C GLU A 264 -1.36 13.44 14.65
N LYS A 265 -1.96 12.92 15.73
CA LYS A 265 -2.57 11.58 15.75
C LYS A 265 -3.58 11.37 14.62
N ASN A 266 -4.59 12.23 14.52
CA ASN A 266 -5.69 12.04 13.57
C ASN A 266 -5.22 12.16 12.12
N SER A 267 -4.35 13.13 11.84
CA SER A 267 -3.72 13.33 10.53
C SER A 267 -2.86 12.12 10.14
N THR A 268 -2.14 11.54 11.10
CA THR A 268 -1.34 10.31 10.89
C THR A 268 -2.20 9.11 10.54
N PHE A 269 -3.31 8.89 11.24
CA PHE A 269 -4.23 7.78 10.93
C PHE A 269 -4.96 7.98 9.61
N LEU A 270 -5.42 9.20 9.31
CA LEU A 270 -6.04 9.50 8.03
C LEU A 270 -5.05 9.28 6.88
N TRP A 271 -3.82 9.79 7.01
CA TRP A 271 -2.75 9.57 6.05
C TRP A 271 -2.43 8.08 5.91
N GLY A 272 -2.13 7.39 7.01
CA GLY A 272 -1.71 5.99 6.99
C GLY A 272 -2.78 5.06 6.39
N TYR A 273 -4.05 5.23 6.76
CA TYR A 273 -5.13 4.36 6.29
C TYR A 273 -5.57 4.67 4.85
N SER A 274 -5.53 5.93 4.42
CA SER A 274 -5.81 6.27 3.01
C SER A 274 -4.77 5.69 2.05
N HIS A 275 -3.54 5.44 2.49
CA HIS A 275 -2.50 4.81 1.66
C HIS A 275 -2.78 3.36 1.28
N TYR A 276 -3.69 2.65 1.98
CA TYR A 276 -4.18 1.37 1.50
C TYR A 276 -4.71 1.48 0.06
N PHE A 277 -5.56 2.47 -0.20
CA PHE A 277 -6.15 2.70 -1.51
C PHE A 277 -5.13 3.22 -2.52
N VAL A 278 -4.12 3.98 -2.09
CA VAL A 278 -3.01 4.40 -2.96
C VAL A 278 -2.27 3.17 -3.49
N PHE A 279 -1.79 2.29 -2.60
CA PHE A 279 -1.00 1.13 -3.01
C PHE A 279 -1.82 0.08 -3.75
N ALA A 280 -3.07 -0.15 -3.33
CA ALA A 280 -3.98 -1.04 -4.04
C ALA A 280 -4.23 -0.53 -5.47
N SER A 281 -4.46 0.77 -5.65
CA SER A 281 -4.67 1.32 -6.99
C SER A 281 -3.42 1.21 -7.88
N LEU A 282 -2.22 1.46 -7.32
CA LEU A 282 -0.97 1.33 -8.06
C LEU A 282 -0.68 -0.12 -8.49
N ALA A 283 -0.96 -1.11 -7.64
CA ALA A 283 -0.81 -2.52 -7.98
C ALA A 283 -1.86 -2.98 -9.00
N ALA A 284 -3.12 -2.57 -8.82
CA ALA A 284 -4.21 -2.88 -9.74
C ALA A 284 -4.03 -2.23 -11.12
N MET A 285 -3.40 -1.05 -11.20
CA MET A 285 -3.07 -0.36 -12.44
C MET A 285 -2.30 -1.29 -13.41
N GLY A 286 -1.24 -1.96 -12.93
CA GLY A 286 -0.44 -2.88 -13.76
C GLY A 286 -1.26 -4.06 -14.28
N ALA A 287 -2.04 -4.69 -13.41
CA ALA A 287 -2.94 -5.78 -13.79
C ALA A 287 -3.97 -5.34 -14.85
N LEU A 288 -4.56 -4.15 -14.69
CA LEU A 288 -5.59 -3.63 -15.61
C LEU A 288 -5.02 -3.14 -16.94
N VAL A 289 -3.78 -2.67 -16.98
CA VAL A 289 -3.07 -2.48 -18.25
C VAL A 289 -2.92 -3.82 -18.97
N GLY A 290 -2.51 -4.87 -18.25
CA GLY A 290 -2.44 -6.24 -18.79
C GLY A 290 -3.77 -6.74 -19.35
N VAL A 291 -4.88 -6.52 -18.63
CA VAL A 291 -6.23 -6.85 -19.11
C VAL A 291 -6.55 -6.14 -20.43
N ASN A 292 -6.25 -4.85 -20.55
CA ASN A 292 -6.52 -4.10 -21.78
C ASN A 292 -5.68 -4.63 -22.97
N ILE A 293 -4.43 -5.04 -22.72
CA ILE A 293 -3.60 -5.71 -23.72
C ILE A 293 -4.21 -7.07 -24.12
N ASP A 294 -4.68 -7.87 -23.17
CA ASP A 294 -5.32 -9.16 -23.45
C ASP A 294 -6.60 -8.99 -24.28
N VAL A 295 -7.41 -7.97 -24.00
CA VAL A 295 -8.63 -7.69 -24.78
C VAL A 295 -8.27 -7.34 -26.24
N LEU A 296 -7.28 -6.47 -26.43
CA LEU A 296 -6.82 -6.06 -27.77
C LEU A 296 -6.13 -7.18 -28.56
N THR A 297 -5.60 -8.18 -27.87
CA THR A 297 -4.95 -9.36 -28.47
C THR A 297 -5.86 -10.59 -28.49
N HIS A 298 -7.14 -10.45 -28.14
CA HIS A 298 -8.15 -11.52 -28.12
C HIS A 298 -7.87 -12.67 -27.13
N HIS A 299 -7.13 -12.40 -26.05
CA HIS A 299 -6.85 -13.33 -24.95
C HIS A 299 -7.73 -13.11 -23.70
N ALA A 300 -8.64 -12.14 -23.73
CA ALA A 300 -9.60 -11.89 -22.65
C ALA A 300 -11.05 -11.97 -23.11
N SER A 301 -11.92 -12.34 -22.19
CA SER A 301 -13.38 -12.46 -22.38
C SER A 301 -14.16 -11.21 -21.98
N ILE A 302 -13.54 -10.31 -21.21
CA ILE A 302 -14.13 -9.03 -20.81
C ILE A 302 -14.18 -8.07 -22.01
N SER A 303 -15.21 -7.24 -22.09
CA SER A 303 -15.32 -6.21 -23.12
C SER A 303 -14.26 -5.10 -22.95
N LEU A 304 -13.82 -4.50 -24.05
CA LEU A 304 -12.90 -3.35 -24.03
C LEU A 304 -13.45 -2.14 -23.27
N GLU A 305 -14.76 -1.89 -23.35
CA GLU A 305 -15.41 -0.81 -22.60
C GLU A 305 -15.27 -1.03 -21.09
N MET A 306 -15.57 -2.23 -20.61
CA MET A 306 -15.42 -2.56 -19.19
C MET A 306 -13.96 -2.53 -18.72
N SER A 307 -13.00 -2.96 -19.55
CA SER A 307 -11.57 -2.88 -19.19
C SER A 307 -11.08 -1.43 -19.06
N HIS A 308 -11.61 -0.51 -19.89
CA HIS A 308 -11.40 0.93 -19.76
C HIS A 308 -12.00 1.50 -18.47
N ILE A 309 -13.27 1.18 -18.18
CA ILE A 309 -13.97 1.64 -16.96
C ILE A 309 -13.25 1.18 -15.70
N LEU A 310 -12.79 -0.07 -15.65
CA LEU A 310 -12.04 -0.61 -14.51
C LEU A 310 -10.70 0.12 -14.30
N PHE A 311 -9.95 0.36 -15.38
CA PHE A 311 -8.70 1.12 -15.33
C PHE A 311 -8.94 2.56 -14.83
N ALA A 312 -9.91 3.27 -15.43
CA ALA A 312 -10.28 4.63 -15.05
C ALA A 312 -10.78 4.71 -13.61
N THR A 313 -11.59 3.76 -13.15
CA THR A 313 -12.06 3.69 -11.77
C THR A 313 -10.89 3.53 -10.80
N THR A 314 -9.94 2.64 -11.12
CA THR A 314 -8.72 2.43 -10.32
C THR A 314 -7.88 3.71 -10.22
N MET A 315 -7.65 4.39 -11.35
CA MET A 315 -6.91 5.65 -11.34
C MET A 315 -7.69 6.78 -10.65
N SER A 316 -9.01 6.80 -10.75
CA SER A 316 -9.86 7.74 -10.01
C SER A 316 -9.72 7.56 -8.50
N ILE A 317 -9.70 6.31 -8.02
CA ILE A 317 -9.45 5.97 -6.60
C ILE A 317 -8.04 6.42 -6.20
N TYR A 318 -7.03 6.21 -7.04
CA TYR A 318 -5.66 6.69 -6.78
C TYR A 318 -5.63 8.21 -6.54
N PHE A 319 -6.21 9.00 -7.46
CA PHE A 319 -6.28 10.46 -7.33
C PHE A 319 -7.07 10.91 -6.10
N PHE A 320 -8.22 10.29 -5.83
CA PHE A 320 -9.02 10.58 -4.64
C PHE A 320 -8.25 10.28 -3.36
N SER A 321 -7.53 9.16 -3.32
CA SER A 321 -6.75 8.75 -2.16
C SER A 321 -5.58 9.69 -1.90
N LEU A 322 -4.93 10.21 -2.96
CA LEU A 322 -3.92 11.26 -2.83
C LEU A 322 -4.53 12.60 -2.38
N TRP A 323 -5.75 12.92 -2.80
CA TRP A 323 -6.45 14.09 -2.28
C TRP A 323 -6.71 13.96 -0.78
N VAL A 324 -7.18 12.79 -0.32
CA VAL A 324 -7.39 12.53 1.12
C VAL A 324 -6.07 12.57 1.89
N SER A 325 -5.03 11.92 1.38
CA SER A 325 -3.76 11.78 2.10
C SER A 325 -2.87 13.03 2.04
N LYS A 326 -3.01 13.88 1.00
CA LYS A 326 -2.16 15.06 0.82
C LYS A 326 -2.99 16.34 0.73
N GLY A 327 -3.99 16.38 -0.14
CA GLY A 327 -4.80 17.58 -0.39
C GLY A 327 -5.62 18.07 0.81
N ILE A 328 -6.14 17.17 1.65
CA ILE A 328 -6.86 17.54 2.88
C ILE A 328 -5.89 18.02 3.95
N LEU A 329 -4.75 17.32 4.09
CA LEU A 329 -3.80 17.49 5.20
C LEU A 329 -2.83 18.66 5.01
N THR A 330 -2.47 18.98 3.77
CA THR A 330 -1.52 20.07 3.47
C THR A 330 -2.22 21.44 3.51
N ASP A 331 -1.48 22.48 3.85
CA ASP A 331 -2.01 23.85 3.95
C ASP A 331 -2.20 24.53 2.56
N ILE A 332 -2.45 23.74 1.53
CA ILE A 332 -2.76 24.23 0.18
C ILE A 332 -4.16 24.87 0.20
N SER A 333 -4.22 26.14 -0.19
CA SER A 333 -5.45 26.93 -0.17
C SER A 333 -6.13 27.03 -1.55
N GLY A 334 -7.43 27.37 -1.54
CA GLY A 334 -8.20 27.68 -2.74
C GLY A 334 -8.39 26.53 -3.71
N PHE A 335 -8.37 26.85 -5.02
CA PHE A 335 -8.60 25.89 -6.10
C PHE A 335 -7.57 24.75 -6.12
N SER A 336 -6.31 25.04 -5.79
CA SER A 336 -5.21 24.06 -5.80
C SER A 336 -5.43 22.88 -4.85
N ARG A 337 -6.20 23.09 -3.78
CA ARG A 337 -6.56 22.04 -2.80
C ARG A 337 -7.40 20.93 -3.42
N TYR A 338 -8.28 21.28 -4.35
CA TYR A 338 -9.27 20.36 -4.93
C TYR A 338 -8.83 19.79 -6.29
N LEU A 339 -7.67 20.17 -6.81
CA LEU A 339 -7.18 19.70 -8.11
C LEU A 339 -7.11 18.16 -8.22
N LEU A 340 -6.63 17.47 -7.18
CA LEU A 340 -6.58 16.01 -7.16
C LEU A 340 -8.00 15.38 -7.17
N LEU A 341 -8.96 16.03 -6.48
CA LEU A 341 -10.36 15.60 -6.47
C LEU A 341 -11.01 15.80 -7.85
N TYR A 342 -10.77 16.94 -8.50
CA TYR A 342 -11.26 17.18 -9.86
C TYR A 342 -10.63 16.21 -10.86
N ALA A 343 -9.32 15.96 -10.76
CA ALA A 343 -8.65 14.95 -11.57
C ALA A 343 -9.27 13.56 -11.37
N SER A 344 -9.59 13.17 -10.14
CA SER A 344 -10.29 11.92 -9.84
C SER A 344 -11.62 11.79 -10.58
N ILE A 345 -12.44 12.84 -10.58
CA ILE A 345 -13.74 12.86 -11.29
C ILE A 345 -13.54 12.80 -12.81
N ILE A 346 -12.60 13.60 -13.35
CA ILE A 346 -12.32 13.63 -14.78
C ILE A 346 -11.80 12.27 -15.25
N VAL A 347 -10.87 11.64 -14.53
CA VAL A 347 -10.34 10.31 -14.85
C VAL A 347 -11.45 9.27 -14.92
N TYR A 348 -12.41 9.29 -13.98
CA TYR A 348 -13.54 8.37 -14.02
C TYR A 348 -14.39 8.56 -15.28
N ILE A 349 -14.66 9.82 -15.67
CA ILE A 349 -15.40 10.15 -16.89
C ILE A 349 -14.65 9.70 -18.15
N LEU A 350 -13.32 9.84 -18.19
CA LEU A 350 -12.49 9.38 -19.31
C LEU A 350 -12.61 7.87 -19.55
N GLY A 351 -12.99 7.08 -18.55
CA GLY A 351 -13.21 5.63 -18.68
C GLY A 351 -14.29 5.21 -19.67
N TYR A 352 -15.22 6.11 -19.98
CA TYR A 352 -16.28 5.89 -20.96
C TYR A 352 -15.86 6.30 -22.39
N LEU A 353 -14.63 6.79 -22.56
CA LEU A 353 -14.10 7.23 -23.86
C LEU A 353 -13.16 6.18 -24.46
N PRO A 354 -13.02 6.15 -25.81
CA PRO A 354 -11.99 5.36 -26.47
C PRO A 354 -10.58 5.75 -26.00
N HIS A 355 -9.66 4.79 -26.08
CA HIS A 355 -8.24 4.96 -25.72
C HIS A 355 -8.04 5.53 -24.29
N THR A 356 -8.83 5.05 -23.33
CA THR A 356 -8.85 5.54 -21.93
C THR A 356 -7.45 5.62 -21.30
N ILE A 357 -6.62 4.58 -21.46
CA ILE A 357 -5.28 4.55 -20.84
C ILE A 357 -4.42 5.71 -21.37
N PHE A 358 -4.51 6.00 -22.67
CA PHE A 358 -3.81 7.11 -23.30
C PHE A 358 -4.32 8.47 -22.82
N THR A 359 -5.64 8.69 -22.82
CA THR A 359 -6.24 9.96 -22.41
C THR A 359 -6.00 10.26 -20.92
N VAL A 360 -6.03 9.24 -20.06
CA VAL A 360 -5.64 9.37 -18.64
C VAL A 360 -4.16 9.75 -18.53
N GLY A 361 -3.26 9.12 -19.28
CA GLY A 361 -1.83 9.49 -19.31
C GLY A 361 -1.59 10.94 -19.73
N ILE A 362 -2.31 11.43 -20.74
CA ILE A 362 -2.27 12.83 -21.17
C ILE A 362 -2.78 13.76 -20.06
N LEU A 363 -3.91 13.43 -19.43
CA LEU A 363 -4.44 14.21 -18.31
C LEU A 363 -3.42 14.30 -17.16
N MET A 364 -2.76 13.20 -16.80
CA MET A 364 -1.71 13.21 -15.75
C MET A 364 -0.56 14.14 -16.13
N THR A 365 -0.16 14.14 -17.40
CA THR A 365 0.90 15.02 -17.91
C THR A 365 0.47 16.49 -17.84
N ILE A 366 -0.76 16.82 -18.26
CA ILE A 366 -1.32 18.17 -18.16
C ILE A 366 -1.40 18.61 -16.69
N TYR A 367 -1.87 17.72 -15.80
CA TYR A 367 -1.92 17.97 -14.37
C TYR A 367 -0.53 18.32 -13.82
N ILE A 368 0.50 17.55 -14.21
CA ILE A 368 1.89 17.78 -13.76
C ILE A 368 2.40 19.13 -14.24
N VAL A 369 2.26 19.42 -15.55
CA VAL A 369 2.66 20.69 -16.14
C VAL A 369 1.95 21.85 -15.42
N PHE A 370 0.63 21.76 -15.25
CA PHE A 370 -0.14 22.77 -14.54
C PHE A 370 0.37 23.00 -13.11
N ARG A 371 0.65 21.92 -12.36
CA ARG A 371 1.14 22.02 -10.97
C ARG A 371 2.57 22.54 -10.85
N VAL A 372 3.41 22.31 -11.86
CA VAL A 372 4.78 22.85 -11.89
C VAL A 372 4.77 24.35 -12.18
N TYR A 373 3.92 24.81 -13.10
CA TYR A 373 3.89 26.21 -13.54
C TYR A 373 2.91 27.11 -12.77
N VAL A 374 1.94 26.55 -12.05
CA VAL A 374 1.03 27.30 -11.19
C VAL A 374 1.46 27.07 -9.73
N PRO A 375 2.36 27.90 -9.19
CA PRO A 375 2.84 27.71 -7.83
C PRO A 375 1.66 27.75 -6.84
N ASN A 376 1.69 26.84 -5.88
CA ASN A 376 0.78 26.90 -4.74
C ASN A 376 0.96 28.27 -4.09
N LYS A 377 -0.10 29.08 -4.07
CA LYS A 377 -0.19 30.20 -3.12
C LYS A 377 -0.36 29.62 -1.70
N ALA A 378 0.68 28.96 -1.21
CA ALA A 378 0.91 28.84 0.22
C ALA A 378 1.54 30.17 0.66
N SER A 379 0.98 30.73 1.72
CA SER A 379 1.23 32.09 2.19
C SER A 379 2.72 32.43 2.31
N ASN A 380 3.12 33.55 1.72
CA ASN A 380 4.23 34.38 2.20
C ASN A 380 3.93 34.85 3.63
N ARG A 381 4.02 33.94 4.59
CA ARG A 381 4.10 34.20 6.02
C ARG A 381 5.26 33.38 6.55
N GLU A 382 6.46 33.80 6.19
CA GLU A 382 7.63 33.91 7.07
C GLU A 382 8.53 35.02 6.53
#